data_AF-A0A9P7J4P1-F1
#
_entry.id   AF-A0A9P7J4P1-F1
#
_cell.length_a   1.000
_cell.length_b   1.000
_cell.length_c   1.000
_cell.angle_alpha   90.00
_cell.angle_beta   90.00
_cell.angle_gamma   90.00
#
_symmetry.space_group_name_H-M   'P 1'
#
loop_
_entity.id
_entity.type
_entity.pdbx_description
1 polymer ?
#
loop_
_entity_poly.entity_id
_entity_poly.type
_entity_poly.pdbx_seq_one_letter_code
_entity_poly.pdbx_strand_id
1 'polypeptide(L)'
;MVTLRDLPVELWRPILASLVRSPGVLSSDRQDPFSEVRDIVIFLNRDVKTHSALLLVCKVWHNVVIELIHEHLHLTSAEQVAIIANRFEESRRHSIKHPLGTCTRRIDFQLSNPSDQCLNALVRILRCTPNIEILVNSNYYMALNPTFHITPPQAQTRTEIINALLETCSSSLRRIEWTSNEYPSWSDLMHVLQTATGITSLTLANIYGNLTERPSHYLTLPNLKTLVLGDSPSFSHASLGNVPLNAFLTMLAKSPEQLPSLQRLEGFSPFSPDFLRTHGPKRIGIFPISEDPVGVPQAIFSAYIMKPLEDLLCQIDESQLPKLTQVRIRNIGTLANITEHPLFLQRWWKRWDSRGVRFDDKDGRPFNLVSSESDSVHDNVRRP
;
A
#
# COMPACT_ATOMS: atom_id res chain seq x y z
N MET A 1 9.57 48.74 7.09
CA MET A 1 8.57 47.80 6.57
C MET A 1 9.33 46.59 6.04
N VAL A 2 9.10 45.40 6.58
CA VAL A 2 9.70 44.16 6.05
C VAL A 2 8.90 43.78 4.80
N THR A 3 9.55 43.71 3.64
CA THR A 3 8.86 43.20 2.45
C THR A 3 8.84 41.68 2.52
N LEU A 4 7.77 41.03 2.03
CA LEU A 4 7.68 39.57 2.01
C LEU A 4 8.92 38.92 1.38
N ARG A 5 9.55 39.58 0.40
CA ARG A 5 10.76 39.10 -0.28
C ARG A 5 11.97 38.94 0.65
N ASP A 6 11.99 39.66 1.77
CA ASP A 6 13.09 39.68 2.74
C ASP A 6 12.94 38.61 3.84
N LEU A 7 11.89 37.77 3.77
CA LEU A 7 11.75 36.66 4.71
C LEU A 7 12.91 35.67 4.53
N PRO A 8 13.50 35.17 5.65
CA PRO A 8 14.52 34.12 5.61
C PRO A 8 14.05 32.86 4.88
N VAL A 9 14.98 32.13 4.27
CA VAL A 9 14.68 30.91 3.49
C VAL A 9 14.05 29.83 4.35
N GLU A 10 14.36 29.81 5.64
CA GLU A 10 13.82 28.91 6.66
C GLU A 10 12.31 29.10 6.85
N LEU A 11 11.80 30.33 6.64
CA LEU A 11 10.37 30.62 6.67
C LEU A 11 9.69 30.34 5.32
N TRP A 12 10.39 30.56 4.21
CA TRP A 12 9.86 30.26 2.88
C TRP A 12 9.74 28.76 2.61
N ARG A 13 10.69 27.95 3.07
CA ARG A 13 10.71 26.50 2.80
C ARG A 13 9.44 25.76 3.22
N PRO A 14 8.88 25.91 4.43
CA PRO A 14 7.63 25.24 4.80
C PRO A 14 6.42 25.73 4.00
N ILE A 15 6.38 27.03 3.66
CA ILE A 15 5.31 27.60 2.82
C ILE A 15 5.37 26.98 1.42
N LEU A 16 6.53 27.03 0.78
CA LEU A 16 6.73 26.44 -0.55
C LEU A 16 6.50 24.93 -0.53
N ALA A 17 6.91 24.22 0.54
CA ALA A 17 6.63 22.80 0.70
C ALA A 17 5.13 22.50 0.74
N SER A 18 4.32 23.33 1.40
CA SER A 18 2.85 23.15 1.43
C SER A 18 2.17 23.38 0.07
N LEU A 19 2.80 24.17 -0.82
CA LEU A 19 2.32 24.43 -2.17
C LEU A 19 2.79 23.38 -3.17
N VAL A 20 4.01 22.86 -2.99
CA VAL A 20 4.64 21.92 -3.91
C VAL A 20 4.29 20.46 -3.57
N ARG A 21 4.25 20.11 -2.28
CA ARG A 21 4.02 18.74 -1.80
C ARG A 21 2.55 18.50 -1.49
N SER A 22 2.06 17.35 -1.89
CA SER A 22 0.81 16.82 -1.34
C SER A 22 1.04 16.30 0.10
N PRO A 23 0.16 16.62 1.07
CA PRO A 23 0.27 16.10 2.43
C PRO A 23 0.37 14.56 2.47
N GLY A 24 1.29 14.04 3.29
CA GLY A 24 1.47 12.59 3.47
C GLY A 24 2.27 11.87 2.38
N VAL A 25 2.62 12.53 1.28
CA VAL A 25 3.30 11.86 0.14
C VAL A 25 4.67 11.26 0.50
N LEU A 26 5.38 11.87 1.45
CA LEU A 26 6.67 11.40 1.97
C LEU A 26 6.54 10.56 3.25
N SER A 27 5.33 10.14 3.63
CA SER A 27 5.11 9.29 4.81
C SER A 27 5.53 7.85 4.50
N SER A 28 6.53 7.36 5.23
CA SER A 28 6.93 5.94 5.18
C SER A 28 5.88 5.04 5.82
N ASP A 29 5.16 5.55 6.83
CA ASP A 29 4.03 4.84 7.41
C ASP A 29 2.83 4.93 6.46
N ARG A 30 2.17 3.79 6.21
CA ARG A 30 0.92 3.77 5.44
C ARG A 30 -0.21 4.39 6.25
N GLN A 31 -0.98 5.26 5.60
CA GLN A 31 -2.19 5.82 6.19
C GLN A 31 -3.18 4.72 6.53
N ASP A 32 -3.94 4.92 7.62
CA ASP A 32 -5.02 4.02 8.03
C ASP A 32 -5.92 3.72 6.81
N PRO A 33 -6.14 2.45 6.44
CA PRO A 33 -6.91 2.12 5.24
C PRO A 33 -8.41 2.41 5.44
N PHE A 34 -8.82 2.83 6.65
CA PHE A 34 -10.13 3.38 6.97
C PHE A 34 -10.17 4.91 6.95
N SER A 35 -9.05 5.59 6.69
CA SER A 35 -9.07 7.05 6.48
C SER A 35 -9.79 7.42 5.18
N GLU A 36 -10.32 8.65 5.14
CA GLU A 36 -11.03 9.18 3.97
C GLU A 36 -10.08 9.47 2.80
N VAL A 37 -8.84 9.89 3.11
CA VAL A 37 -7.82 10.22 2.12
C VAL A 37 -7.03 8.97 1.79
N ARG A 38 -7.09 8.51 0.53
CA ARG A 38 -6.20 7.44 0.04
C ARG A 38 -4.99 8.03 -0.68
N ASP A 39 -3.88 7.29 -0.64
CA ASP A 39 -2.64 7.63 -1.36
C ASP A 39 -2.89 7.89 -2.86
N ILE A 40 -3.89 7.25 -3.48
CA ILE A 40 -4.23 7.43 -4.91
C ILE A 40 -4.65 8.88 -5.24
N VAL A 41 -5.33 9.56 -4.32
CA VAL A 41 -5.81 10.94 -4.53
C VAL A 41 -4.65 11.94 -4.51
N ILE A 42 -3.53 11.60 -3.88
CA ILE A 42 -2.35 12.45 -3.70
C ILE A 42 -1.69 12.79 -5.05
N PHE A 43 -1.83 11.92 -6.06
CA PHE A 43 -1.15 12.02 -7.36
C PHE A 43 -1.85 12.90 -8.38
N LEU A 44 -3.18 13.01 -8.30
CA LEU A 44 -3.99 13.72 -9.30
C LEU A 44 -3.86 15.24 -9.21
N ASN A 45 -3.25 15.76 -8.13
CA ASN A 45 -3.19 17.19 -7.83
C ASN A 45 -1.81 17.84 -8.07
N ARG A 46 -0.94 17.26 -8.91
CA ARG A 46 0.31 17.95 -9.28
C ARG A 46 0.01 19.12 -10.21
N ASP A 47 -0.15 20.30 -9.63
CA ASP A 47 -0.28 21.55 -10.38
C ASP A 47 1.08 22.00 -10.96
N VAL A 48 1.40 21.45 -12.13
CA VAL A 48 2.60 21.79 -12.91
C VAL A 48 2.68 23.30 -13.21
N LYS A 49 1.52 23.98 -13.35
CA LYS A 49 1.49 25.42 -13.61
C LYS A 49 1.95 26.18 -12.38
N THR A 50 1.45 25.81 -11.19
CA THR A 50 1.92 26.40 -9.93
C THR A 50 3.41 26.16 -9.73
N HIS A 51 3.92 24.94 -9.94
CA HIS A 51 5.36 24.65 -9.82
C HIS A 51 6.19 25.52 -10.76
N SER A 52 5.77 25.65 -12.02
CA SER A 52 6.45 26.48 -13.02
C SER A 52 6.44 27.96 -12.63
N ALA A 53 5.32 28.48 -12.13
CA ALA A 53 5.21 29.86 -11.67
C ALA A 53 6.16 30.13 -10.48
N LEU A 54 6.22 29.22 -9.50
CA LEU A 54 7.09 29.34 -8.34
C LEU A 54 8.59 29.35 -8.71
N LEU A 55 8.98 28.54 -9.70
CA LEU A 55 10.37 28.50 -10.21
C LEU A 55 10.82 29.80 -10.89
N LEU A 56 9.87 30.65 -11.31
CA LEU A 56 10.13 31.91 -12.02
C LEU A 56 10.13 33.15 -11.10
N VAL A 57 9.80 33.00 -9.81
CA VAL A 57 9.68 34.14 -8.88
C VAL A 57 11.03 34.80 -8.60
N CYS A 58 11.99 34.05 -8.09
CA CYS A 58 13.36 34.52 -7.82
C CYS A 58 14.32 33.34 -7.65
N LYS A 59 15.63 33.60 -7.61
CA LYS A 59 16.67 32.56 -7.48
C LYS A 59 16.54 31.72 -6.21
N VAL A 60 16.16 32.33 -5.09
CA VAL A 60 16.00 31.61 -3.81
C VAL A 60 14.83 30.63 -3.90
N TRP A 61 13.68 31.08 -4.40
CA TRP A 61 12.52 30.22 -4.60
C TRP A 61 12.80 29.13 -5.61
N HIS A 62 13.47 29.47 -6.71
CA HIS A 62 13.90 28.49 -7.71
C HIS A 62 14.69 27.34 -7.06
N ASN A 63 15.69 27.65 -6.25
CA ASN A 63 16.52 26.64 -5.59
C ASN A 63 15.74 25.81 -4.56
N VAL A 64 14.83 26.41 -3.80
CA VAL A 64 14.02 25.65 -2.83
C VAL A 64 13.00 24.77 -3.55
N VAL A 65 12.30 25.31 -4.54
CA VAL A 65 11.25 24.60 -5.29
C VAL A 65 11.85 23.47 -6.11
N ILE A 66 13.03 23.65 -6.72
CA ILE A 66 13.69 22.56 -7.46
C ILE A 66 14.05 21.40 -6.53
N GLU A 67 14.55 21.66 -5.31
CA GLU A 67 14.78 20.60 -4.31
C GLU A 67 13.47 19.87 -3.97
N LEU A 68 12.41 20.63 -3.64
CA LEU A 68 11.11 20.09 -3.24
C LEU A 68 10.45 19.24 -4.35
N ILE A 69 10.57 19.64 -5.61
CA ILE A 69 10.04 18.88 -6.76
C ILE A 69 10.76 17.53 -6.90
N HIS A 70 12.07 17.49 -6.63
CA HIS A 70 12.86 16.26 -6.75
C HIS A 70 12.76 15.34 -5.52
N GLU A 71 12.18 15.79 -4.40
CA GLU A 71 11.93 14.90 -3.26
C GLU A 71 10.99 13.73 -3.58
N HIS A 72 10.07 13.91 -4.54
CA HIS A 72 9.15 12.87 -5.01
C HIS A 72 9.15 12.79 -6.53
N LEU A 73 9.69 11.69 -7.06
CA LEU A 73 9.66 11.39 -8.49
C LEU A 73 8.49 10.44 -8.80
N HIS A 74 7.67 10.82 -9.77
CA HIS A 74 6.65 9.94 -10.35
C HIS A 74 6.99 9.78 -11.82
N LEU A 75 7.45 8.59 -12.20
CA LEU A 75 8.02 8.30 -13.51
C LEU A 75 7.05 7.44 -14.31
N THR A 76 6.40 8.04 -15.30
CA THR A 76 5.33 7.40 -16.09
C THR A 76 5.71 7.15 -17.54
N SER A 77 6.87 7.65 -18.00
CA SER A 77 7.35 7.43 -19.37
C SER A 77 8.87 7.24 -19.44
N ALA A 78 9.33 6.53 -20.47
CA ALA A 78 10.76 6.31 -20.70
C ALA A 78 11.54 7.62 -20.95
N GLU A 79 10.90 8.60 -21.59
CA GLU A 79 11.48 9.93 -21.80
C GLU A 79 11.76 10.65 -20.48
N GLN A 80 10.78 10.66 -19.56
CA GLN A 80 10.96 11.26 -18.23
C GLN A 80 12.11 10.59 -17.48
N VAL A 81 12.17 9.25 -17.52
CA VAL A 81 13.25 8.47 -16.90
C VAL A 81 14.61 8.89 -17.46
N ALA A 82 14.74 8.99 -18.79
CA ALA A 82 15.99 9.39 -19.43
C ALA A 82 16.41 10.83 -19.05
N ILE A 83 15.46 11.78 -19.06
CA ILE A 83 15.70 13.18 -18.69
C ILE A 83 16.18 13.28 -17.24
N ILE A 84 15.50 12.59 -16.31
CA ILE A 84 15.86 12.62 -14.89
C ILE A 84 17.22 11.96 -14.65
N ALA A 85 17.49 10.82 -15.29
CA ALA A 85 18.79 10.14 -15.19
C ALA A 85 19.93 11.08 -15.62
N ASN A 86 19.80 11.72 -16.79
CA ASN A 86 20.80 12.66 -17.29
C ASN A 86 20.97 13.87 -16.37
N ARG A 87 19.86 14.46 -15.90
CA ARG A 87 19.88 15.62 -15.00
C ARG A 87 20.55 15.30 -13.66
N PHE A 88 20.32 14.13 -13.10
CA PHE A 88 20.93 13.72 -11.83
C PHE A 88 22.43 13.52 -11.96
N GLU A 89 22.88 12.86 -13.02
CA GLU A 89 24.31 12.69 -13.30
C GLU A 89 25.00 14.02 -13.59
N GLU A 90 24.36 14.90 -14.37
CA GLU A 90 24.88 16.24 -14.66
C GLU A 90 24.99 17.07 -13.37
N SER A 91 23.96 17.05 -12.52
CA SER A 91 23.98 17.73 -11.23
C SER A 91 25.10 17.21 -10.33
N ARG A 92 25.34 15.90 -10.33
CA ARG A 92 26.44 15.28 -9.58
C ARG A 92 27.83 15.71 -10.08
N ARG A 93 27.98 16.00 -11.38
CA ARG A 93 29.24 16.48 -11.97
C ARG A 93 29.51 17.95 -11.65
N HIS A 94 28.47 18.78 -11.58
CA HIS A 94 28.60 20.24 -11.44
C HIS A 94 28.45 20.75 -10.00
N SER A 95 27.68 20.06 -9.15
CA SER A 95 27.41 20.48 -7.77
C SER A 95 28.32 19.76 -6.80
N ILE A 96 29.28 20.48 -6.21
CA ILE A 96 30.19 19.94 -5.19
C ILE A 96 29.45 19.65 -3.88
N LYS A 97 28.38 20.40 -3.56
CA LYS A 97 27.76 20.35 -2.23
C LYS A 97 26.50 19.48 -2.17
N HIS A 98 25.58 19.60 -3.13
CA HIS A 98 24.30 18.87 -3.09
C HIS A 98 23.84 18.50 -4.51
N PRO A 99 24.14 17.29 -4.99
CA PRO A 99 23.54 16.76 -6.22
C PRO A 99 22.03 16.62 -6.08
N LEU A 100 21.25 16.93 -7.11
CA LEU A 100 19.77 16.90 -7.05
C LEU A 100 19.22 15.55 -6.57
N GLY A 101 19.84 14.43 -6.95
CA GLY A 101 19.39 13.11 -6.55
C GLY A 101 19.44 12.85 -5.04
N THR A 102 20.26 13.57 -4.27
CA THR A 102 20.28 13.43 -2.80
C THR A 102 19.05 14.04 -2.13
N CYS A 103 18.27 14.85 -2.83
CA CYS A 103 16.99 15.37 -2.34
C CYS A 103 15.87 14.33 -2.46
N THR A 104 16.01 13.33 -3.34
CA THR A 104 14.96 12.35 -3.61
C THR A 104 14.72 11.43 -2.43
N ARG A 105 13.48 11.42 -1.92
CA ARG A 105 13.03 10.57 -0.81
C ARG A 105 11.99 9.53 -1.23
N ARG A 106 11.26 9.79 -2.31
CA ARG A 106 10.26 8.86 -2.86
C ARG A 106 10.39 8.73 -4.38
N ILE A 107 10.32 7.50 -4.88
CA ILE A 107 10.22 7.24 -6.31
C ILE A 107 9.08 6.25 -6.57
N ASP A 108 8.21 6.62 -7.51
CA ASP A 108 7.12 5.78 -8.00
C ASP A 108 7.33 5.49 -9.48
N PHE A 109 7.56 4.21 -9.83
CA PHE A 109 7.65 3.71 -11.19
C PHE A 109 6.27 3.26 -11.66
N GLN A 110 5.79 3.83 -12.77
CA GLN A 110 4.51 3.44 -13.36
C GLN A 110 4.64 3.42 -14.88
N LEU A 111 5.54 2.57 -15.37
CA LEU A 111 5.89 2.46 -16.78
C LEU A 111 5.10 1.34 -17.45
N SER A 112 4.61 1.59 -18.66
CA SER A 112 3.99 0.56 -19.51
C SER A 112 5.05 -0.08 -20.40
N ASN A 113 5.25 -1.39 -20.29
CA ASN A 113 6.21 -2.19 -21.05
C ASN A 113 7.60 -1.54 -21.17
N PRO A 114 8.28 -1.23 -20.04
CA PRO A 114 9.55 -0.52 -20.07
C PRO A 114 10.62 -1.29 -20.86
N SER A 115 11.29 -0.60 -21.79
CA SER A 115 12.40 -1.15 -22.57
C SER A 115 13.68 -1.29 -21.73
N ASP A 116 14.65 -2.09 -22.19
CA ASP A 116 15.94 -2.22 -21.50
C ASP A 116 16.68 -0.89 -21.33
N GLN A 117 16.59 0.02 -22.30
CA GLN A 117 17.17 1.35 -22.17
C GLN A 117 16.52 2.15 -21.05
N CYS A 118 15.20 2.04 -20.90
CA CYS A 118 14.46 2.66 -19.81
C CYS A 118 14.90 2.07 -18.45
N LEU A 119 14.96 0.75 -18.34
CA LEU A 119 15.38 0.04 -17.12
C LEU A 119 16.83 0.40 -16.74
N ASN A 120 17.73 0.51 -17.71
CA ASN A 120 19.11 0.98 -17.48
C ASN A 120 19.16 2.43 -16.98
N ALA A 121 18.24 3.29 -17.45
CA ALA A 121 18.13 4.65 -16.96
C ALA A 121 17.55 4.71 -15.53
N LEU A 122 16.64 3.80 -15.14
CA LEU A 122 16.20 3.65 -13.75
C LEU A 122 17.36 3.27 -12.82
N VAL A 123 18.21 2.32 -13.22
CA VAL A 123 19.43 1.95 -12.49
C VAL A 123 20.33 3.17 -12.25
N ARG A 124 20.50 4.03 -13.27
CA ARG A 124 21.27 5.28 -13.16
C ARG A 124 20.65 6.27 -12.18
N ILE A 125 19.32 6.41 -12.18
CA ILE A 125 18.59 7.24 -11.20
C ILE A 125 18.86 6.73 -9.78
N LEU A 126 18.65 5.43 -9.53
CA LEU A 126 18.81 4.83 -8.19
C LEU A 126 20.23 5.04 -7.63
N ARG A 127 21.26 4.94 -8.48
CA ARG A 127 22.66 5.22 -8.11
C ARG A 127 22.95 6.68 -7.75
N CYS A 128 22.04 7.60 -8.06
CA CYS A 128 22.15 9.02 -7.73
C CYS A 128 21.30 9.42 -6.51
N THR A 129 20.54 8.51 -5.92
CA THR A 129 19.50 8.81 -4.92
C THR A 129 19.71 8.04 -3.62
N PRO A 130 20.75 8.34 -2.83
CA PRO A 130 21.08 7.58 -1.62
C PRO A 130 20.05 7.73 -0.47
N ASN A 131 19.16 8.71 -0.55
CA ASN A 131 18.21 9.05 0.51
C ASN A 131 16.77 8.56 0.24
N ILE A 132 16.58 7.60 -0.68
CA ILE A 132 15.26 7.03 -0.93
C ILE A 132 14.75 6.32 0.31
N GLU A 133 13.59 6.74 0.79
CA GLU A 133 12.85 6.11 1.88
C GLU A 133 11.70 5.24 1.34
N ILE A 134 11.10 5.65 0.22
CA ILE A 134 9.90 5.03 -0.35
C ILE A 134 10.16 4.68 -1.82
N LEU A 135 10.03 3.40 -2.15
CA LEU A 135 10.03 2.92 -3.52
C LEU A 135 8.69 2.24 -3.84
N VAL A 136 8.01 2.71 -4.88
CA VAL A 136 6.81 2.05 -5.41
C VAL A 136 7.10 1.61 -6.83
N ASN A 137 7.01 0.31 -7.09
CA ASN A 137 7.04 -0.27 -8.42
C ASN A 137 5.65 -0.74 -8.83
N SER A 138 5.07 0.00 -9.77
CA SER A 138 3.77 -0.26 -10.39
C SER A 138 3.92 -0.34 -11.92
N ASN A 139 5.08 -0.79 -12.40
CA ASN A 139 5.27 -1.06 -13.83
C ASN A 139 4.29 -2.13 -14.28
N TYR A 140 3.78 -1.96 -15.51
CA TYR A 140 2.78 -2.84 -16.07
C TYR A 140 3.16 -3.36 -17.44
N TYR A 141 3.00 -4.66 -17.66
CA TYR A 141 3.26 -5.33 -18.93
C TYR A 141 1.95 -5.75 -19.59
N MET A 142 1.74 -5.31 -20.83
CA MET A 142 0.56 -5.62 -21.62
C MET A 142 0.84 -6.82 -22.53
N ALA A 143 -0.15 -7.68 -22.74
CA ALA A 143 -0.08 -8.69 -23.79
C ALA A 143 -0.01 -8.00 -25.16
N LEU A 144 0.88 -8.47 -26.05
CA LEU A 144 1.05 -7.92 -27.41
C LEU A 144 -0.20 -8.10 -28.28
N ASN A 145 -1.14 -8.96 -27.90
CA ASN A 145 -2.37 -9.20 -28.63
C ASN A 145 -3.62 -9.00 -27.73
N PRO A 146 -4.40 -7.92 -27.94
CA PRO A 146 -5.58 -7.61 -27.14
C PRO A 146 -6.78 -8.54 -27.40
N THR A 147 -6.73 -9.39 -28.44
CA THR A 147 -7.88 -10.27 -28.77
C THR A 147 -8.08 -11.42 -27.80
N PHE A 148 -7.11 -11.68 -26.93
CA PHE A 148 -7.25 -12.66 -25.88
C PHE A 148 -7.41 -11.93 -24.55
N HIS A 149 -8.48 -12.23 -23.81
CA HIS A 149 -8.70 -11.81 -22.42
C HIS A 149 -7.68 -12.43 -21.43
N ILE A 150 -6.42 -12.55 -21.85
CA ILE A 150 -5.35 -13.20 -21.10
C ILE A 150 -4.90 -12.26 -19.99
N THR A 151 -4.83 -12.82 -18.79
CA THR A 151 -4.18 -12.22 -17.63
C THR A 151 -2.84 -11.61 -18.05
N PRO A 152 -2.60 -10.33 -17.74
CA PRO A 152 -1.39 -9.67 -18.22
C PRO A 152 -0.14 -10.43 -17.74
N PRO A 153 0.88 -10.58 -18.60
CA PRO A 153 2.01 -11.44 -18.31
C PRO A 153 2.73 -10.96 -17.05
N GLN A 154 3.12 -11.89 -16.19
CA GLN A 154 3.95 -11.54 -15.04
C GLN A 154 5.38 -11.26 -15.54
N ALA A 155 5.99 -10.21 -15.01
CA ALA A 155 7.37 -9.83 -15.28
C ALA A 155 8.18 -9.86 -14.00
N GLN A 156 9.48 -10.12 -14.14
CA GLN A 156 10.43 -10.04 -13.04
C GLN A 156 11.05 -8.64 -13.02
N THR A 157 11.10 -8.01 -11.84
CA THR A 157 11.96 -6.84 -11.62
C THR A 157 13.41 -7.23 -11.90
N ARG A 158 14.06 -6.53 -12.82
CA ARG A 158 15.45 -6.79 -13.18
C ARG A 158 16.37 -6.75 -11.94
N THR A 159 17.21 -7.77 -11.80
CA THR A 159 18.14 -7.89 -10.67
C THR A 159 19.09 -6.69 -10.59
N GLU A 160 19.44 -6.04 -11.71
CA GLU A 160 20.27 -4.83 -11.69
C GLU A 160 19.60 -3.63 -11.01
N ILE A 161 18.26 -3.53 -11.08
CA ILE A 161 17.50 -2.52 -10.34
C ILE A 161 17.56 -2.81 -8.85
N ILE A 162 17.40 -4.08 -8.45
CA ILE A 162 17.49 -4.52 -7.06
C ILE A 162 18.90 -4.25 -6.50
N ASN A 163 19.95 -4.61 -7.24
CA ASN A 163 21.33 -4.37 -6.81
C ASN A 163 21.62 -2.88 -6.65
N ALA A 164 21.24 -2.05 -7.61
CA ALA A 164 21.43 -0.60 -7.52
C ALA A 164 20.69 0.03 -6.33
N LEU A 165 19.48 -0.47 -6.05
CA LEU A 165 18.69 -0.08 -4.88
C LEU A 165 19.43 -0.41 -3.58
N LEU A 166 19.98 -1.61 -3.45
CA LEU A 166 20.64 -2.06 -2.21
C LEU A 166 22.02 -1.44 -2.01
N GLU A 167 22.79 -1.29 -3.08
CA GLU A 167 24.10 -0.62 -3.06
C GLU A 167 23.98 0.85 -2.62
N THR A 168 22.89 1.53 -3.00
CA THR A 168 22.78 2.98 -2.83
C THR A 168 21.83 3.39 -1.69
N CYS A 169 20.74 2.66 -1.48
CA CYS A 169 19.60 3.11 -0.67
C CYS A 169 19.28 2.19 0.52
N SER A 170 19.96 1.06 0.70
CA SER A 170 19.60 0.05 1.72
C SER A 170 19.44 0.62 3.14
N SER A 171 20.24 1.61 3.53
CA SER A 171 20.19 2.24 4.86
C SER A 171 19.03 3.22 5.05
N SER A 172 18.56 3.87 3.98
CA SER A 172 17.51 4.88 3.98
C SER A 172 16.13 4.29 3.72
N LEU A 173 16.02 3.14 3.06
CA LEU A 173 14.74 2.51 2.73
C LEU A 173 13.89 2.20 3.96
N ARG A 174 12.61 2.57 3.87
CA ARG A 174 11.59 2.37 4.91
C ARG A 174 10.32 1.72 4.36
N ARG A 175 9.96 1.97 3.10
CA ARG A 175 8.74 1.45 2.47
C ARG A 175 9.05 0.98 1.06
N ILE A 176 8.65 -0.26 0.75
CA ILE A 176 8.81 -0.82 -0.59
C ILE A 176 7.48 -1.44 -1.03
N GLU A 177 7.09 -1.17 -2.27
CA GLU A 177 5.86 -1.68 -2.85
C GLU A 177 6.09 -2.23 -4.25
N TRP A 178 5.54 -3.41 -4.50
CA TRP A 178 5.33 -3.96 -5.84
C TRP A 178 3.84 -4.23 -5.99
N THR A 179 3.14 -3.46 -6.82
CA THR A 179 1.65 -3.40 -6.84
C THR A 179 1.01 -3.69 -8.19
N SER A 180 1.81 -4.07 -9.19
CA SER A 180 1.35 -4.38 -10.54
C SER A 180 2.04 -5.66 -11.00
N ASN A 181 2.01 -6.02 -12.28
CA ASN A 181 2.51 -7.32 -12.73
C ASN A 181 4.03 -7.42 -12.91
N GLU A 182 4.83 -6.50 -12.35
CA GLU A 182 6.28 -6.63 -12.20
C GLU A 182 6.65 -6.91 -10.74
N TYR A 183 7.27 -8.06 -10.47
CA TYR A 183 7.55 -8.54 -9.11
C TYR A 183 9.03 -8.88 -8.93
N PRO A 184 9.60 -8.75 -7.72
CA PRO A 184 10.93 -9.28 -7.45
C PRO A 184 10.89 -10.81 -7.52
N SER A 185 12.00 -11.44 -7.90
CA SER A 185 12.16 -12.87 -7.68
C SER A 185 12.22 -13.17 -6.18
N TRP A 186 12.04 -14.43 -5.80
CA TRP A 186 12.20 -14.85 -4.41
C TRP A 186 13.59 -14.50 -3.85
N SER A 187 14.66 -14.79 -4.60
CA SER A 187 16.03 -14.49 -4.18
C SER A 187 16.27 -12.99 -4.03
N ASP A 188 15.78 -12.18 -4.98
CA ASP A 188 15.90 -10.73 -4.93
C ASP A 188 15.15 -10.16 -3.71
N LEU A 189 13.93 -10.65 -3.45
CA LEU A 189 13.16 -10.23 -2.28
C LEU A 189 13.88 -10.58 -0.97
N MET A 190 14.40 -11.81 -0.85
CA MET A 190 15.16 -12.19 0.35
C MET A 190 16.40 -11.31 0.52
N HIS A 191 17.11 -11.01 -0.57
CA HIS A 191 18.29 -10.15 -0.53
C HIS A 191 17.94 -8.73 -0.07
N VAL A 192 16.81 -8.17 -0.56
CA VAL A 192 16.30 -6.88 -0.12
C VAL A 192 15.98 -6.89 1.37
N LEU A 193 15.21 -7.88 1.82
CA LEU A 193 14.74 -7.96 3.21
C LEU A 193 15.86 -8.21 4.22
N GLN A 194 16.93 -8.90 3.81
CA GLN A 194 18.12 -9.12 4.65
C GLN A 194 19.03 -7.90 4.71
N THR A 195 19.12 -7.12 3.62
CA THR A 195 20.05 -5.99 3.52
C THR A 195 19.43 -4.69 4.02
N ALA A 196 18.17 -4.40 3.67
CA ALA A 196 17.46 -3.19 4.06
C ALA A 196 16.67 -3.41 5.37
N THR A 197 17.40 -3.55 6.49
CA THR A 197 16.83 -3.86 7.81
C THR A 197 15.92 -2.76 8.38
N GLY A 198 15.96 -1.56 7.80
CA GLY A 198 15.11 -0.42 8.17
C GLY A 198 13.69 -0.45 7.59
N ILE A 199 13.31 -1.47 6.82
CA ILE A 199 11.97 -1.56 6.22
C ILE A 199 10.90 -1.64 7.31
N THR A 200 9.96 -0.71 7.24
CA THR A 200 8.78 -0.57 8.12
C THR A 200 7.48 -0.94 7.44
N SER A 201 7.41 -0.86 6.11
CA SER A 201 6.23 -1.19 5.32
C SER A 201 6.62 -1.96 4.06
N LEU A 202 5.97 -3.09 3.83
CA LEU A 202 6.18 -3.94 2.66
C LEU A 202 4.84 -4.22 1.97
N THR A 203 4.77 -3.96 0.67
CA THR A 203 3.62 -4.35 -0.18
C THR A 203 4.09 -5.25 -1.31
N LEU A 204 3.48 -6.42 -1.44
CA LEU A 204 3.78 -7.39 -2.49
C LEU A 204 2.49 -7.89 -3.10
N ALA A 205 2.23 -7.48 -4.33
CA ALA A 205 1.15 -8.03 -5.14
C ALA A 205 1.39 -9.52 -5.49
N ASN A 206 2.65 -9.88 -5.80
CA ASN A 206 3.10 -11.26 -5.95
C ASN A 206 4.63 -11.35 -5.81
N ILE A 207 5.19 -12.56 -5.98
CA ILE A 207 6.63 -12.83 -6.09
C ILE A 207 6.84 -13.61 -7.39
N TYR A 208 7.84 -13.24 -8.18
CA TYR A 208 8.12 -13.87 -9.46
C TYR A 208 8.79 -15.24 -9.28
N GLY A 209 8.33 -16.23 -10.07
CA GLY A 209 8.94 -17.56 -10.19
C GLY A 209 8.27 -18.66 -9.35
N ASN A 210 8.76 -19.88 -9.52
CA ASN A 210 8.30 -21.05 -8.77
C ASN A 210 9.12 -21.21 -7.48
N LEU A 211 8.45 -21.53 -6.37
CA LEU A 211 9.10 -21.94 -5.12
C LEU A 211 9.69 -23.34 -5.27
N THR A 212 10.89 -23.45 -5.83
CA THR A 212 11.64 -24.72 -5.80
C THR A 212 12.37 -24.91 -4.49
N GLU A 213 12.73 -23.82 -3.81
CA GLU A 213 13.54 -23.86 -2.60
C GLU A 213 12.72 -23.55 -1.35
N ARG A 214 12.74 -24.48 -0.39
CA ARG A 214 12.26 -24.20 0.95
C ARG A 214 13.28 -23.26 1.60
N PRO A 215 12.87 -22.06 2.05
CA PRO A 215 13.78 -21.16 2.75
C PRO A 215 14.32 -21.87 4.00
N SER A 216 15.63 -22.10 4.01
CA SER A 216 16.36 -22.76 5.11
C SER A 216 16.63 -21.80 6.27
N HIS A 217 16.51 -20.49 6.06
CA HIS A 217 16.87 -19.46 7.02
C HIS A 217 15.66 -18.77 7.63
N TYR A 218 15.77 -18.45 8.91
CA TYR A 218 14.80 -17.62 9.62
C TYR A 218 14.98 -16.17 9.17
N LEU A 219 13.96 -15.62 8.52
CA LEU A 219 13.92 -14.19 8.19
C LEU A 219 13.31 -13.42 9.35
N THR A 220 14.04 -12.45 9.87
CA THR A 220 13.60 -11.56 10.94
C THR A 220 13.55 -10.12 10.43
N LEU A 221 12.39 -9.49 10.54
CA LEU A 221 12.12 -8.13 10.09
C LEU A 221 11.70 -7.29 11.30
N PRO A 222 12.67 -6.85 12.14
CA PRO A 222 12.39 -6.29 13.44
C PRO A 222 11.60 -4.98 13.38
N ASN A 223 11.72 -4.24 12.27
CA ASN A 223 11.09 -2.93 12.09
C ASN A 223 9.80 -2.98 11.27
N LEU A 224 9.41 -4.14 10.71
CA LEU A 224 8.26 -4.24 9.83
C LEU A 224 6.97 -4.06 10.63
N LYS A 225 6.27 -2.95 10.39
CA LYS A 225 4.98 -2.60 11.02
C LYS A 225 3.80 -2.96 10.14
N THR A 226 3.93 -2.76 8.82
CA THR A 226 2.87 -2.97 7.85
C THR A 226 3.28 -3.99 6.80
N LEU A 227 2.47 -5.03 6.63
CA LEU A 227 2.64 -6.03 5.58
C LEU A 227 1.36 -6.10 4.75
N VAL A 228 1.48 -5.88 3.44
CA VAL A 228 0.36 -5.95 2.49
C VAL A 228 0.68 -6.97 1.42
N LEU A 229 -0.21 -7.96 1.23
CA LEU A 229 0.01 -9.08 0.31
C LEU A 229 -1.17 -9.26 -0.66
N GLY A 230 -0.86 -9.36 -1.95
CA GLY A 230 -1.84 -9.47 -3.03
C GLY A 230 -2.30 -8.12 -3.61
N ASP A 231 -2.95 -8.19 -4.76
CA ASP A 231 -3.47 -7.03 -5.51
C ASP A 231 -4.77 -6.50 -4.90
N SER A 232 -4.72 -5.56 -3.95
CA SER A 232 -5.93 -4.90 -3.46
C SER A 232 -6.72 -4.25 -4.64
N PRO A 233 -8.00 -4.60 -4.93
CA PRO A 233 -8.87 -5.64 -4.39
C PRO A 233 -9.37 -6.66 -5.47
N SER A 234 -8.55 -7.39 -6.24
CA SER A 234 -9.05 -8.33 -7.27
C SER A 234 -9.42 -9.72 -6.70
N PHE A 235 -10.71 -9.94 -6.40
CA PHE A 235 -11.24 -11.25 -5.97
C PHE A 235 -11.30 -12.31 -7.09
N SER A 236 -10.97 -11.95 -8.32
CA SER A 236 -11.21 -12.79 -9.51
C SER A 236 -10.40 -14.09 -9.58
N HIS A 237 -9.43 -14.30 -8.67
CA HIS A 237 -8.63 -15.54 -8.64
C HIS A 237 -8.46 -16.14 -7.24
N ALA A 238 -9.35 -15.79 -6.30
CA ALA A 238 -9.39 -16.43 -4.99
C ALA A 238 -9.30 -17.97 -5.16
N SER A 239 -8.30 -18.56 -4.50
CA SER A 239 -8.22 -19.97 -4.04
C SER A 239 -7.14 -20.89 -4.64
N LEU A 240 -6.48 -20.63 -5.78
CA LEU A 240 -5.60 -21.67 -6.37
C LEU A 240 -4.17 -21.25 -6.81
N GLY A 241 -3.82 -19.96 -6.90
CA GLY A 241 -2.63 -19.54 -7.66
C GLY A 241 -1.45 -18.91 -6.91
N ASN A 242 -1.64 -18.24 -5.76
CA ASN A 242 -0.58 -17.42 -5.15
C ASN A 242 0.32 -18.23 -4.20
N VAL A 243 0.80 -19.39 -4.67
CA VAL A 243 1.75 -20.25 -3.96
C VAL A 243 2.95 -19.46 -3.41
N PRO A 244 3.55 -18.49 -4.15
CA PRO A 244 4.67 -17.67 -3.66
C PRO A 244 4.37 -16.90 -2.37
N LEU A 245 3.26 -16.17 -2.33
CA LEU A 245 2.88 -15.38 -1.15
C LEU A 245 2.52 -16.26 0.05
N ASN A 246 1.86 -17.39 -0.19
CA ASN A 246 1.53 -18.32 0.90
C ASN A 246 2.80 -18.95 1.50
N ALA A 247 3.80 -19.30 0.69
CA ALA A 247 5.07 -19.78 1.21
C ALA A 247 5.84 -18.69 1.97
N PHE A 248 5.76 -17.43 1.51
CA PHE A 248 6.30 -16.29 2.23
C PHE A 248 5.67 -16.14 3.62
N LEU A 249 4.33 -16.21 3.70
CA LEU A 249 3.62 -16.22 4.99
C LEU A 249 4.00 -17.42 5.86
N THR A 250 4.06 -18.62 5.28
CA THR A 250 4.45 -19.84 6.00
C THR A 250 5.87 -19.74 6.56
N MET A 251 6.80 -19.14 5.81
CA MET A 251 8.16 -18.88 6.28
C MET A 251 8.18 -17.90 7.44
N LEU A 252 7.36 -16.84 7.38
CA LEU A 252 7.26 -15.84 8.44
C LEU A 252 6.50 -16.37 9.65
N ALA A 253 5.66 -17.40 9.52
CA ALA A 253 4.85 -17.95 10.61
C ALA A 253 5.62 -18.82 11.62
N LYS A 254 6.92 -19.11 11.39
CA LYS A 254 7.67 -20.08 12.19
C LYS A 254 7.97 -19.59 13.62
N SER A 255 8.13 -18.30 13.83
CA SER A 255 8.41 -17.72 15.15
C SER A 255 7.82 -16.31 15.31
N PRO A 256 7.28 -15.95 16.49
CA PRO A 256 6.80 -14.59 16.77
C PRO A 256 7.93 -13.55 16.72
N GLU A 257 9.19 -13.97 16.89
CA GLU A 257 10.35 -13.09 16.80
C GLU A 257 10.66 -12.64 15.37
N GLN A 258 10.06 -13.27 14.35
CA GLN A 258 10.30 -12.89 12.96
C GLN A 258 9.70 -11.52 12.61
N LEU A 259 8.57 -11.16 13.20
CA LEU A 259 7.85 -9.91 12.93
C LEU A 259 7.39 -9.23 14.24
N PRO A 260 8.32 -8.89 15.16
CA PRO A 260 7.97 -8.46 16.51
C PRO A 260 7.23 -7.11 16.53
N SER A 261 7.41 -6.30 15.48
CA SER A 261 6.79 -4.98 15.33
C SER A 261 5.56 -4.97 14.44
N LEU A 262 5.07 -6.13 13.96
CA LEU A 262 3.93 -6.16 13.04
C LEU A 262 2.68 -5.62 13.73
N GLN A 263 2.15 -4.53 13.18
CA GLN A 263 0.95 -3.86 13.67
C GLN A 263 -0.23 -4.05 12.71
N ARG A 264 0.06 -4.21 11.42
CA ARG A 264 -0.92 -4.19 10.35
C ARG A 264 -0.60 -5.25 9.29
N LEU A 265 -1.58 -6.11 9.03
CA LEU A 265 -1.59 -7.04 7.91
C LEU A 265 -2.77 -6.72 7.01
N GLU A 266 -2.53 -6.56 5.72
CA GLU A 266 -3.55 -6.44 4.68
C GLU A 266 -3.29 -7.49 3.60
N GLY A 267 -4.36 -7.95 2.95
CA GLY A 267 -4.25 -8.90 1.86
C GLY A 267 -5.50 -9.75 1.73
N PHE A 268 -5.41 -10.78 0.89
CA PHE A 268 -6.55 -11.64 0.58
C PHE A 268 -6.54 -12.95 1.32
N SER A 269 -7.77 -13.39 1.60
CA SER A 269 -8.09 -14.71 2.11
C SER A 269 -7.82 -15.81 1.07
N PRO A 270 -7.39 -17.02 1.50
CA PRO A 270 -7.10 -17.38 2.89
C PRO A 270 -5.71 -16.91 3.33
N PHE A 271 -5.67 -16.20 4.46
CA PHE A 271 -4.43 -16.04 5.20
C PHE A 271 -4.05 -17.37 5.83
N SER A 272 -2.75 -17.68 5.89
CA SER A 272 -2.25 -18.85 6.60
C SER A 272 -2.70 -18.80 8.07
N PRO A 273 -3.48 -19.79 8.57
CA PRO A 273 -3.91 -19.82 9.97
C PRO A 273 -2.72 -19.84 10.94
N ASP A 274 -1.61 -20.47 10.56
CA ASP A 274 -0.39 -20.50 11.35
C ASP A 274 0.23 -19.11 11.45
N PHE A 275 0.25 -18.34 10.35
CA PHE A 275 0.73 -16.96 10.38
C PHE A 275 -0.10 -16.11 11.34
N LEU A 276 -1.44 -16.20 11.25
CA LEU A 276 -2.33 -15.46 12.13
C LEU A 276 -2.25 -15.94 13.59
N ARG A 277 -1.92 -17.20 13.84
CA ARG A 277 -1.69 -17.69 15.21
C ARG A 277 -0.40 -17.11 15.80
N THR A 278 0.67 -17.06 15.00
CA THR A 278 1.99 -16.60 15.42
C THR A 278 2.05 -15.08 15.58
N HIS A 279 1.60 -14.34 14.57
CA HIS A 279 1.74 -12.89 14.44
C HIS A 279 0.44 -12.12 14.59
N GLY A 280 -0.67 -12.83 14.77
CA GLY A 280 -2.05 -12.35 14.66
C GLY A 280 -2.24 -10.89 15.02
N PRO A 281 -2.65 -10.04 14.05
CA PRO A 281 -2.83 -8.64 14.31
C PRO A 281 -3.94 -8.44 15.34
N LYS A 282 -3.82 -7.38 16.13
CA LYS A 282 -4.89 -6.98 17.05
C LYS A 282 -6.16 -6.56 16.28
N ARG A 283 -6.05 -6.23 15.00
CA ARG A 283 -7.14 -5.64 14.21
C ARG A 283 -7.17 -6.24 12.82
N ILE A 284 -8.34 -6.69 12.38
CA ILE A 284 -8.60 -7.16 11.01
C ILE A 284 -9.50 -6.14 10.33
N GLY A 285 -9.10 -5.70 9.14
CA GLY A 285 -9.91 -4.84 8.27
C GLY A 285 -10.43 -5.61 7.06
N ILE A 286 -11.71 -5.48 6.75
CA ILE A 286 -12.35 -6.04 5.56
C ILE A 286 -12.69 -4.89 4.62
N PHE A 287 -12.17 -4.93 3.40
CA PHE A 287 -12.26 -3.85 2.42
C PHE A 287 -13.09 -4.28 1.20
N PRO A 288 -13.82 -3.34 0.58
CA PRO A 288 -14.61 -3.65 -0.61
C PRO A 288 -13.72 -3.85 -1.84
N ILE A 289 -14.28 -4.57 -2.83
CA ILE A 289 -13.69 -4.87 -4.14
C ILE A 289 -13.69 -3.64 -5.03
N SER A 290 -14.69 -2.80 -4.89
CA SER A 290 -14.68 -1.49 -5.47
C SER A 290 -15.22 -0.52 -4.46
N GLU A 291 -14.65 0.67 -4.40
CA GLU A 291 -15.26 1.78 -3.65
C GLU A 291 -16.42 2.39 -4.42
N ASP A 292 -16.57 2.07 -5.71
CA ASP A 292 -17.73 2.49 -6.49
C ASP A 292 -18.97 1.76 -5.97
N PRO A 293 -20.06 2.50 -5.67
CA PRO A 293 -21.31 1.88 -5.26
C PRO A 293 -21.85 1.01 -6.39
N VAL A 294 -22.18 -0.24 -6.08
CA VAL A 294 -22.71 -1.17 -7.07
C VAL A 294 -24.18 -1.44 -6.77
N GLY A 295 -25.07 -0.94 -7.62
CA GLY A 295 -26.49 -1.27 -7.58
C GLY A 295 -26.74 -2.60 -8.31
N VAL A 296 -26.87 -3.69 -7.57
CA VAL A 296 -27.23 -5.01 -8.12
C VAL A 296 -28.51 -5.56 -7.48
N PRO A 297 -29.27 -6.43 -8.18
CA PRO A 297 -30.36 -7.17 -7.58
C PRO A 297 -29.94 -7.91 -6.30
N GLN A 298 -30.84 -7.98 -5.32
CA GLN A 298 -30.59 -8.57 -4.01
C GLN A 298 -30.02 -9.99 -4.06
N ALA A 299 -30.47 -10.80 -5.01
CA ALA A 299 -29.95 -12.16 -5.21
C ALA A 299 -28.47 -12.17 -5.60
N ILE A 300 -28.04 -11.24 -6.46
CA ILE A 300 -26.64 -11.09 -6.88
C ILE A 300 -25.81 -10.58 -5.70
N PHE A 301 -26.28 -9.56 -4.98
CA PHE A 301 -25.60 -9.07 -3.78
C PHE A 301 -25.39 -10.17 -2.74
N SER A 302 -26.44 -10.96 -2.48
CA SER A 302 -26.40 -12.04 -1.50
C SER A 302 -25.39 -13.13 -1.90
N ALA A 303 -25.39 -13.53 -3.19
CA ALA A 303 -24.52 -14.59 -3.69
C ALA A 303 -23.05 -14.17 -3.82
N TYR A 304 -22.78 -12.95 -4.32
CA TYR A 304 -21.43 -12.51 -4.68
C TYR A 304 -20.75 -11.64 -3.62
N ILE A 305 -21.50 -11.06 -2.67
CA ILE A 305 -20.95 -10.22 -1.60
C ILE A 305 -21.20 -10.85 -0.23
N MET A 306 -22.46 -11.08 0.14
CA MET A 306 -22.78 -11.51 1.51
C MET A 306 -22.26 -12.92 1.82
N LYS A 307 -22.40 -13.87 0.89
CA LYS A 307 -21.93 -15.24 1.11
C LYS A 307 -20.39 -15.32 1.25
N PRO A 308 -19.57 -14.73 0.35
CA PRO A 308 -18.13 -14.67 0.56
C PRO A 308 -17.71 -13.94 1.84
N LEU A 309 -18.43 -12.87 2.22
CA LEU A 309 -18.18 -12.17 3.47
C LEU A 309 -18.48 -13.05 4.69
N GLU A 310 -19.57 -13.81 4.68
CA GLU A 310 -19.92 -14.77 5.72
C GLU A 310 -18.84 -15.86 5.85
N ASP A 311 -18.42 -16.44 4.71
CA ASP A 311 -17.39 -17.48 4.68
C ASP A 311 -16.06 -16.96 5.23
N LEU A 312 -15.69 -15.71 4.89
CA LEU A 312 -14.51 -15.04 5.46
C LEU A 312 -14.62 -14.88 6.98
N LEU A 313 -15.76 -14.39 7.48
CA LEU A 313 -15.95 -14.19 8.92
C LEU A 313 -15.94 -15.53 9.68
N CYS A 314 -16.49 -16.61 9.11
CA CYS A 314 -16.38 -17.96 9.65
C CYS A 314 -14.92 -18.42 9.75
N GLN A 315 -14.13 -18.23 8.69
CA GLN A 315 -12.70 -18.59 8.70
C GLN A 315 -11.91 -17.81 9.76
N ILE A 316 -12.18 -16.51 9.92
CA ILE A 316 -11.53 -15.69 10.96
C ILE A 316 -11.90 -16.21 12.36
N ASP A 317 -13.17 -16.58 12.57
CA ASP A 317 -13.63 -17.08 13.85
C ASP A 317 -13.03 -18.45 14.20
N GLU A 318 -13.04 -19.38 13.25
CA GLU A 318 -12.47 -20.73 13.35
C GLU A 318 -10.95 -20.73 13.55
N SER A 319 -10.27 -19.67 13.10
CA SER A 319 -8.82 -19.51 13.29
C SER A 319 -8.42 -19.28 14.75
N GLN A 320 -9.37 -19.06 15.67
CA GLN A 320 -9.15 -18.93 17.12
C GLN A 320 -8.04 -17.94 17.49
N LEU A 321 -8.08 -16.74 16.90
CA LEU A 321 -7.06 -15.71 17.09
C LEU A 321 -7.13 -15.10 18.50
N PRO A 322 -6.23 -15.43 19.44
CA PRO A 322 -6.38 -15.05 20.85
C PRO A 322 -6.05 -13.57 21.11
N LYS A 323 -5.33 -12.93 20.19
CA LYS A 323 -4.92 -11.51 20.28
C LYS A 323 -5.81 -10.57 19.46
N LEU A 324 -6.85 -11.10 18.81
CA LEU A 324 -7.76 -10.29 18.02
C LEU A 324 -8.56 -9.38 18.96
N THR A 325 -8.55 -8.08 18.70
CA THR A 325 -9.26 -7.05 19.49
C THR A 325 -10.34 -6.34 18.67
N GLN A 326 -10.25 -6.40 17.34
CA GLN A 326 -11.17 -5.69 16.45
C GLN A 326 -11.27 -6.37 15.09
N VAL A 327 -12.48 -6.46 14.57
CA VAL A 327 -12.81 -6.72 13.17
C VAL A 327 -13.58 -5.52 12.65
N ARG A 328 -13.10 -4.89 11.58
CA ARG A 328 -13.68 -3.66 11.04
C ARG A 328 -14.04 -3.85 9.57
N ILE A 329 -15.25 -3.48 9.17
CA ILE A 329 -15.68 -3.57 7.77
C ILE A 329 -15.77 -2.16 7.18
N ARG A 330 -15.05 -1.90 6.08
CA ARG A 330 -15.16 -0.65 5.33
C ARG A 330 -16.42 -0.73 4.44
N ASN A 331 -17.57 -0.45 5.04
CA ASN A 331 -18.91 -0.52 4.44
C ASN A 331 -19.19 0.59 3.43
N ILE A 332 -18.43 0.62 2.34
CA ILE A 332 -18.61 1.49 1.18
C ILE A 332 -18.54 0.66 -0.10
N GLY A 333 -18.86 1.27 -1.25
CA GLY A 333 -18.76 0.63 -2.55
C GLY A 333 -19.49 -0.70 -2.61
N THR A 334 -18.80 -1.79 -2.94
CA THR A 334 -19.40 -3.14 -2.99
C THR A 334 -19.89 -3.65 -1.62
N LEU A 335 -19.45 -3.04 -0.51
CA LEU A 335 -19.89 -3.37 0.85
C LEU A 335 -20.83 -2.30 1.44
N ALA A 336 -21.29 -1.32 0.65
CA ALA A 336 -22.17 -0.26 1.17
C ALA A 336 -23.48 -0.83 1.74
N ASN A 337 -24.09 -1.79 1.03
CA ASN A 337 -25.42 -2.31 1.36
C ASN A 337 -25.41 -3.37 2.47
N ILE A 338 -24.26 -3.70 3.09
CA ILE A 338 -24.25 -4.67 4.22
C ILE A 338 -25.08 -4.18 5.41
N THR A 339 -25.28 -2.87 5.52
CA THR A 339 -26.10 -2.23 6.57
C THR A 339 -27.59 -2.54 6.42
N GLU A 340 -28.04 -2.94 5.23
CA GLU A 340 -29.40 -3.39 4.94
C GLU A 340 -29.64 -4.84 5.43
N HIS A 341 -28.63 -5.50 6.00
CA HIS A 341 -28.68 -6.86 6.53
C HIS A 341 -28.49 -6.90 8.06
N PRO A 342 -29.42 -6.34 8.85
CA PRO A 342 -29.24 -6.17 10.30
C PRO A 342 -29.07 -7.49 11.06
N LEU A 343 -29.79 -8.55 10.66
CA LEU A 343 -29.67 -9.87 11.30
C LEU A 343 -28.27 -10.49 11.11
N PHE A 344 -27.67 -10.28 9.94
CA PHE A 344 -26.30 -10.73 9.66
C PHE A 344 -25.31 -10.01 10.57
N LEU A 345 -25.39 -8.67 10.64
CA LEU A 345 -24.50 -7.85 11.44
C LEU A 345 -24.67 -8.14 12.95
N GLN A 346 -25.91 -8.27 13.42
CA GLN A 346 -26.20 -8.57 14.83
C GLN A 346 -25.66 -9.95 15.25
N ARG A 347 -25.81 -10.97 14.40
CA ARG A 347 -25.27 -12.32 14.66
C ARG A 347 -23.75 -12.29 14.84
N TRP A 348 -23.04 -11.61 13.93
CA TRP A 348 -21.59 -11.49 14.00
C TRP A 348 -21.15 -10.61 15.16
N TRP A 349 -21.83 -9.50 15.40
CA TRP A 349 -21.57 -8.65 16.56
C TRP A 349 -21.65 -9.43 17.87
N LYS A 350 -22.74 -10.18 18.12
CA LYS A 350 -22.89 -11.00 19.34
C LYS A 350 -21.76 -12.04 19.48
N ARG A 351 -21.38 -12.69 18.38
CA ARG A 351 -20.31 -13.69 18.37
C ARG A 351 -18.96 -13.08 18.73
N TRP A 352 -18.60 -11.94 18.13
CA TRP A 352 -17.35 -11.24 18.42
C TRP A 352 -17.33 -10.61 19.81
N ASP A 353 -18.45 -10.03 20.24
CA ASP A 353 -18.62 -9.40 21.55
C ASP A 353 -18.44 -10.41 22.69
N SER A 354 -18.96 -11.64 22.54
CA SER A 354 -18.73 -12.72 23.53
C SER A 354 -17.25 -13.10 23.73
N ARG A 355 -16.38 -12.70 22.79
CA ARG A 355 -14.92 -12.89 22.83
C ARG A 355 -14.17 -11.62 23.24
N GLY A 356 -14.88 -10.52 23.53
CA GLY A 356 -14.28 -9.20 23.77
C GLY A 356 -13.68 -8.56 22.52
N VAL A 357 -14.10 -8.99 21.32
CA VAL A 357 -13.63 -8.48 20.03
C VAL A 357 -14.61 -7.43 19.52
N ARG A 358 -14.12 -6.22 19.23
CA ARG A 358 -14.96 -5.18 18.62
C ARG A 358 -15.34 -5.53 17.19
N PHE A 359 -16.59 -5.28 16.79
CA PHE A 359 -17.05 -5.44 15.41
C PHE A 359 -17.62 -4.11 14.90
N ASP A 360 -16.82 -3.38 14.12
CA ASP A 360 -17.05 -1.97 13.80
C ASP A 360 -17.21 -1.70 12.29
N ASP A 361 -17.84 -0.58 11.95
CA ASP A 361 -17.98 -0.06 10.59
C ASP A 361 -16.74 0.75 10.13
N LYS A 362 -16.85 1.36 8.93
CA LYS A 362 -15.76 2.16 8.35
C LYS A 362 -15.36 3.36 9.21
N ASP A 363 -16.22 3.85 10.10
CA ASP A 363 -16.00 5.01 10.96
C ASP A 363 -15.58 4.59 12.38
N GLY A 364 -15.47 3.28 12.62
CA GLY A 364 -15.09 2.72 13.91
C GLY A 364 -16.24 2.69 14.91
N ARG A 365 -17.48 2.82 14.44
CA ARG A 365 -18.69 2.66 15.24
C ARG A 365 -19.07 1.18 15.29
N PRO A 366 -19.41 0.63 16.46
CA PRO A 366 -19.80 -0.76 16.56
C PRO A 366 -21.09 -1.01 15.78
N PHE A 367 -21.21 -2.16 15.11
CA PHE A 367 -22.46 -2.62 14.48
C PHE A 367 -23.55 -3.01 15.49
N ASN A 368 -23.47 -2.50 16.73
CA ASN A 368 -24.51 -2.71 17.73
C ASN A 368 -25.76 -1.95 17.30
N LEU A 369 -26.61 -2.66 16.57
CA LEU A 369 -27.99 -2.28 16.35
C LEU A 369 -28.67 -2.40 17.71
N VAL A 370 -28.61 -1.31 18.48
CA VAL A 370 -29.59 -1.07 19.53
C VAL A 370 -30.92 -1.24 18.83
N SER A 371 -31.63 -2.32 19.15
CA SER A 371 -33.01 -2.51 18.74
C SER A 371 -33.69 -1.20 19.05
N SER A 372 -34.00 -0.42 18.02
CA SER A 372 -34.68 0.84 18.22
C SER A 372 -35.89 0.51 19.08
N GLU A 373 -35.97 1.12 20.25
CA GLU A 373 -37.02 0.86 21.27
C GLU A 373 -38.44 1.13 20.72
N SER A 374 -38.56 1.52 19.45
CA SER A 374 -39.80 1.65 18.67
C SER A 374 -40.62 0.37 18.54
N ASP A 375 -40.07 -0.82 18.76
CA ASP A 375 -40.86 -2.07 18.76
C ASP A 375 -41.55 -2.37 20.10
N SER A 376 -41.32 -1.56 21.14
CA SER A 376 -41.99 -1.72 22.45
C SER A 376 -43.36 -1.05 22.57
N VAL A 377 -43.85 -0.36 21.53
CA VAL A 377 -45.12 0.41 21.59
C VAL A 377 -46.36 -0.42 21.21
N HIS A 378 -46.22 -1.64 20.68
CA HIS A 378 -47.37 -2.44 20.24
C HIS A 378 -47.91 -3.50 21.21
N ASP A 379 -47.37 -3.64 22.42
CA ASP A 379 -47.83 -4.66 23.39
C ASP A 379 -48.84 -4.16 24.44
N ASN A 380 -49.35 -2.92 24.33
CA ASN A 380 -50.32 -2.35 25.28
C ASN A 380 -51.77 -2.26 24.77
N VAL A 381 -52.14 -2.92 23.66
CA VAL A 381 -53.54 -2.95 23.20
C VAL A 381 -53.99 -4.39 22.94
N ARG A 382 -54.24 -5.14 24.02
CA ARG A 382 -55.26 -6.21 24.09
C ARG A 382 -55.34 -6.80 25.50
N ARG A 383 -56.17 -6.17 26.35
CA ARG A 383 -56.97 -6.90 27.34
C ARG A 383 -58.40 -6.34 27.28
N PRO A 384 -59.41 -7.15 26.89
CA PRO A 384 -60.80 -6.84 27.20
C PRO A 384 -61.10 -7.00 28.69
#